data_AF-A0A6P1R7Y5-F1
#
_entry.id   AF-A0A6P1R7Y5-F1
#
_cell.length_a   1.000
_cell.length_b   1.000
_cell.length_c   1.000
_cell.angle_alpha   90.00
_cell.angle_beta   90.00
_cell.angle_gamma   90.00
#
_symmetry.space_group_name_H-M   'P 1'
#
loop_
_entity.id
_entity.type
_entity.pdbx_description
1 polymer ?
#
loop_
_entity_poly.entity_id
_entity_poly.type
_entity_poly.pdbx_seq_one_letter_code
_entity_poly.pdbx_strand_id
1 'polypeptide(L)' 'MPRRPAKVTQADIARVIRAAKEAGADEVIIDVSGQIRISLHPTPLTSRQESNDTVEWQLSAPAKCQPN' A
#
# COMPACT_ATOMS: atom_id res chain seq x y z
N MET A 1 18.06 -27.80 5.62
CA MET A 1 17.54 -26.83 6.61
C MET A 1 16.19 -26.31 6.14
N PRO A 2 15.07 -26.62 6.82
CA PRO A 2 13.79 -26.01 6.49
C PRO A 2 13.85 -24.54 6.89
N ARG A 3 13.62 -23.63 5.93
CA ARG A 3 13.52 -22.20 6.20
C ARG A 3 12.14 -21.95 6.81
N ARG A 4 12.07 -21.28 7.97
CA ARG A 4 10.76 -20.84 8.49
C ARG A 4 10.14 -19.86 7.48
N PRO A 5 8.82 -19.91 7.27
CA PRO A 5 8.14 -18.91 6.45
C PRO A 5 8.47 -17.52 6.98
N ALA A 6 8.86 -16.61 6.09
CA ALA A 6 9.12 -15.23 6.47
C ALA A 6 7.81 -14.61 6.97
N LYS A 7 7.82 -14.04 8.17
CA LYS A 7 6.69 -13.27 8.70
C LYS A 7 6.85 -11.83 8.24
N VAL A 8 5.84 -11.29 7.58
CA VAL A 8 5.78 -9.87 7.26
C VAL A 8 5.47 -9.10 8.53
N THR A 9 6.33 -8.16 8.91
CA THR A 9 6.13 -7.30 10.07
C THR A 9 5.57 -5.95 9.66
N GLN A 10 5.05 -5.19 10.63
CA GLN A 10 4.60 -3.82 10.39
C GLN A 10 5.71 -2.91 9.85
N ALA A 11 6.96 -3.15 10.28
CA ALA A 11 8.12 -2.42 9.76
C ALA A 11 8.39 -2.72 8.28
N ASP A 12 8.17 -3.96 7.85
CA ASP A 12 8.28 -4.35 6.44
C ASP A 12 7.19 -3.70 5.60
N ILE A 13 5.95 -3.70 6.11
CA ILE A 13 4.81 -3.01 5.46
C ILE A 13 5.12 -1.53 5.27
N ALA A 14 5.60 -0.85 6.31
CA ALA A 14 5.94 0.56 6.24
C ALA A 14 7.05 0.84 5.21
N ARG A 15 8.06 -0.03 5.15
CA ARG A 15 9.17 0.08 4.19
C ARG A 15 8.70 -0.10 2.75
N VAL A 16 7.83 -1.08 2.52
CA VAL A 16 7.26 -1.37 1.20
C VAL A 16 6.40 -0.21 0.73
N ILE A 17 5.51 0.31 1.57
CA ILE A 17 4.64 1.45 1.20
C ILE A 17 5.49 2.67 0.85
N ARG A 18 6.56 2.94 1.61
CA ARG A 18 7.46 4.06 1.32
C ARG A 18 8.16 3.89 -0.02
N ALA A 19 8.76 2.73 -0.26
CA ALA A 19 9.45 2.45 -1.51
C ALA A 19 8.48 2.48 -2.70
N ALA A 20 7.26 1.96 -2.53
CA ALA A 20 6.22 1.99 -3.54
C ALA A 20 5.81 3.43 -3.90
N LYS A 21 5.62 4.30 -2.90
CA LYS A 21 5.37 5.73 -3.13
C LYS A 21 6.51 6.42 -3.87
N GLU A 22 7.75 6.16 -3.48
CA GLU A 22 8.93 6.74 -4.14
C GLU A 22 9.08 6.24 -5.59
N ALA A 23 8.65 5.00 -5.87
CA ALA A 23 8.66 4.40 -7.20
C ALA A 23 7.46 4.79 -8.08
N GLY A 24 6.48 5.55 -7.56
CA GLY A 24 5.26 5.87 -8.29
C GLY A 24 4.33 4.66 -8.49
N ALA A 25 4.28 3.77 -7.51
CA ALA A 25 3.32 2.66 -7.52
C ALA A 25 1.89 3.18 -7.40
N ASP A 26 0.99 2.52 -8.14
CA ASP A 26 -0.45 2.76 -8.06
C ASP A 26 -1.05 2.02 -6.87
N GLU A 27 -0.65 0.76 -6.69
CA GLU A 27 -1.27 -0.14 -5.73
C GLU A 27 -0.23 -1.03 -5.05
N VAL A 28 -0.42 -1.27 -3.75
CA VAL A 28 0.31 -2.26 -2.96
C VAL A 28 -0.70 -3.20 -2.30
N ILE A 29 -0.64 -4.48 -2.64
CA ILE A 29 -1.49 -5.53 -2.05
C ILE A 29 -0.60 -6.44 -1.19
N ILE A 30 -0.98 -6.61 0.08
CA ILE A 30 -0.31 -7.51 1.02
C ILE A 30 -1.30 -8.57 1.45
N ASP A 31 -1.01 -9.82 1.08
CA ASP A 31 -1.87 -10.97 1.36
C ASP A 31 -1.59 -11.56 2.75
N VAL A 32 -2.57 -12.26 3.32
CA VAL A 32 -2.45 -12.98 4.62
C VAL A 32 -1.39 -14.09 4.60
N SER A 33 -1.00 -14.57 3.42
CA SER A 33 0.13 -15.48 3.20
C SER A 33 1.51 -14.80 3.28
N GLY A 34 1.55 -13.47 3.39
CA GLY A 34 2.79 -12.68 3.44
C GLY A 34 3.36 -12.35 2.07
N GLN A 35 2.61 -12.59 0.98
CA GLN A 35 3.00 -12.14 -0.36
C GLN A 35 2.69 -10.66 -0.54
N ILE A 36 3.62 -9.94 -1.16
CA ILE A 36 3.53 -8.51 -1.42
C ILE A 36 3.55 -8.32 -2.93
N ARG A 37 2.51 -7.69 -3.47
CA ARG A 37 2.38 -7.34 -4.88
C ARG A 37 2.36 -5.82 -5.01
N ILE A 38 3.17 -5.29 -5.92
CA ILE A 38 3.29 -3.85 -6.17
C ILE A 38 2.99 -3.64 -7.66
N SER A 39 1.95 -2.87 -7.94
CA SER A 39 1.57 -2.48 -9.30
C SER A 39 2.16 -1.10 -9.58
N LEU A 40 3.06 -1.02 -10.56
CA LEU A 40 3.62 0.25 -11.01
C LEU A 40 2.81 0.78 -12.20
N HIS A 41 2.54 2.08 -12.23
CA HIS A 41 2.09 2.71 -13.47
C HIS A 41 3.23 2.64 -14.49
N PRO A 42 3.00 2.14 -15.73
CA PRO A 42 3.98 2.25 -16.81
C PRO A 42 3.97 3.69 -17.35
N THR A 43 4.26 4.66 -16.49
CA THR A 43 4.53 6.02 -16.95
C THR A 43 6.02 6.10 -17.19
N PRO A 44 6.50 6.23 -18.45
CA PRO A 44 7.92 6.47 -18.70
C PRO A 44 8.31 7.71 -17.91
N LEU A 45 9.45 7.62 -17.21
CA LEU A 45 10.01 8.67 -16.36
C LEU A 45 10.20 9.97 -17.15
N THR A 46 9.15 10.77 -17.28
CA THR A 46 9.25 12.19 -17.57
C THR A 46 8.76 12.90 -16.31
N SER A 47 9.71 13.55 -15.65
CA SER A 47 9.52 14.69 -14.75
C SER A 47 8.23 14.68 -13.92
N ARG A 48 8.40 14.24 -12.66
CA ARG A 48 7.57 14.60 -11.50
C ARG A 48 7.07 16.04 -11.61
N GLN A 49 5.82 16.20 -12.04
CA GLN A 49 5.04 17.40 -11.82
C GLN A 49 4.33 17.20 -10.49
N GLU A 50 4.72 18.02 -9.52
CA GLU A 50 4.13 18.10 -8.19
C GLU A 50 2.71 18.64 -8.32
N SER A 51 1.72 17.78 -8.58
CA SER A 51 0.33 18.11 -8.33
C SER A 51 0.00 17.68 -6.90
N ASN A 52 -0.31 18.70 -6.10
CA ASN A 52 -0.62 18.61 -4.69
C ASN A 52 -2.03 18.03 -4.51
N ASP A 53 -2.22 16.76 -4.87
CA ASP A 53 -3.47 16.04 -4.66
C ASP A 53 -3.47 15.51 -3.22
N THR A 54 -4.18 16.26 -2.36
CA THR A 54 -4.47 15.87 -0.99
C THR A 54 -5.26 14.56 -1.03
N VAL A 55 -4.58 13.43 -0.84
CA VAL A 55 -5.22 12.12 -0.69
C VAL A 55 -5.95 12.12 0.65
N GLU A 56 -7.22 12.52 0.63
CA GLU A 56 -8.15 12.32 1.74
C GLU A 56 -8.37 10.81 1.91
N TRP A 57 -7.72 10.23 2.91
CA TRP A 57 -7.96 8.84 3.28
C TRP A 57 -9.34 8.74 3.94
N GLN A 58 -10.39 8.55 3.13
CA GLN A 58 -11.74 8.31 3.63
C GLN A 58 -11.81 6.95 4.31
N LEU A 59 -11.57 6.95 5.62
CA LEU A 59 -11.96 5.87 6.52
C LEU A 59 -13.49 5.79 6.53
N SER A 60 -14.04 4.91 5.68
CA SER A 60 -15.47 4.59 5.71
C SER A 60 -15.80 3.95 7.06
N ALA A 61 -16.37 4.72 7.97
CA ALA A 61 -16.85 4.20 9.24
C ALA A 61 -18.02 3.23 8.99
N PRO A 62 -18.10 2.08 9.68
CA PRO A 62 -19.24 1.19 9.54
C PRO A 62 -20.51 1.88 10.02
N ALA A 63 -21.58 1.77 9.23
CA ALA A 63 -22.88 2.35 9.52
C ALA A 63 -23.34 1.96 10.94
N LYS A 64 -23.56 2.98 11.77
CA LYS A 64 -24.05 2.83 13.14
C LYS A 64 -25.46 2.25 13.07
N CYS A 65 -25.64 0.99 13.49
CA CYS A 65 -26.96 0.40 13.67
C CYS A 65 -27.71 1.19 14.75
N GLN A 66 -28.76 1.92 14.35
CA GLN A 66 -29.68 2.55 15.29
C GLN A 66 -30.63 1.48 15.83
N PRO A 67 -30.79 1.33 17.16
CA PRO A 67 -31.81 0.47 17.73
C PRO A 67 -33.20 1.12 17.59
N ASN A 68 -34.18 0.26 17.32
CA ASN A 68 -35.62 0.54 17.17
C ASN A 68 -36.27 1.05 18.45
#